data_AF-A0A560WZI2-F1
#
_entry.id   AF-A0A560WZI2-F1
#
_cell.length_a   1.000
_cell.length_b   1.000
_cell.length_c   1.000
_cell.angle_alpha   90.00
_cell.angle_beta   90.00
_cell.angle_gamma   90.00
#
_symmetry.space_group_name_H-M   'P 1'
#
loop_
_entity.id
_entity.type
_entity.pdbx_description
1 polymer ?
#
loop_
_entity_poly.entity_id
_entity_poly.type
_entity_poly.pdbx_seq_one_letter_code
_entity_poly.pdbx_strand_id
1 'polypeptide(L)'
;MAQAKKSGPSVSDWWLPGQQEKRTPGVYAIQDSGNVTAILHRALGSAGGSIFDLPDYEMVHGVSFGKAITLVNNRVRKARMGMSTDQAEIEIAPRYAIEGLLLGRDELKLTRAKVRIQRQDEWTRPRTFHVDHDSDKKFIKAVTYTEFPEVTSEIPNGRVTVADASSYRSNEEGVTLKTGTEFHFHFDTPVDLHSFVAEELRGLQVLMTLATGVRCGVERFRLTNSEWQIEGAEREEDRWCDVRMWAPTLTPSRRRGTFLFPYSSMDWTSQAPLFFGLSEAWKYVIEQWALLLDDRFVWPVARFATAASAVEALDRILHSGEKYEADMDLSARVLETLKSAGVNAKDRKKVKSALSRPKEISLAERMRRLSDYLPGVMDDVVSEKQWTDRVARLRHVVSHGLESSDGFAQDVRPLQCGTEVLLHLLESVFLFHVGFTGEQVKAMQARNSNHRRREIVDECFELLPSIEANKAQK
;
A
#
# COMPACT_ATOMS: atom_id res chain seq x y z
N MET A 1 3.50 18.89 4.85
CA MET A 1 4.70 19.44 4.18
C MET A 1 5.78 19.79 5.20
N ALA A 2 6.40 18.77 5.79
CA ALA A 2 7.61 18.94 6.61
C ALA A 2 8.63 17.80 6.39
N GLN A 3 8.83 17.39 5.14
CA GLN A 3 10.11 16.87 4.70
C GLN A 3 10.81 17.96 3.90
N ALA A 4 12.00 18.31 4.35
CA ALA A 4 12.99 19.20 3.75
C ALA A 4 12.54 20.66 3.50
N LYS A 5 12.97 21.55 4.40
CA LYS A 5 13.61 22.78 3.94
C LYS A 5 14.70 22.31 2.97
N LYS A 6 14.59 22.64 1.68
CA LYS A 6 15.45 22.17 0.58
C LYS A 6 16.92 22.14 1.02
N SER A 7 17.37 20.99 1.52
CA SER A 7 18.75 20.80 1.93
C SER A 7 19.47 20.41 0.65
N GLY A 8 20.13 21.39 0.05
CA GLY A 8 20.97 21.14 -1.12
C GLY A 8 21.98 20.01 -0.84
N PRO A 9 22.60 19.46 -1.89
CA PRO A 9 23.65 18.45 -1.74
C PRO A 9 24.71 18.92 -0.73
N SER A 10 25.13 18.02 0.16
CA SER A 10 26.05 18.32 1.24
C SER A 10 27.29 17.44 1.17
N VAL A 11 28.45 18.06 1.36
CA VAL A 11 29.73 17.34 1.44
C VAL A 11 29.67 16.37 2.62
N SER A 12 30.07 15.14 2.35
CA SER A 12 29.92 14.03 3.29
C SER A 12 31.14 13.11 3.20
N ASP A 13 31.45 12.44 4.31
CA ASP A 13 32.44 11.36 4.35
C ASP A 13 31.72 10.03 4.58
N TRP A 14 32.14 9.00 3.86
CA TRP A 14 31.50 7.67 3.85
C TRP A 14 32.50 6.55 4.11
N TRP A 15 32.10 5.50 4.82
CA TRP A 15 32.93 4.32 5.07
C TRP A 15 32.06 3.08 5.33
N LEU A 16 32.66 1.89 5.29
CA LEU A 16 32.00 0.65 5.73
C LEU A 16 32.05 0.53 7.26
N PRO A 17 31.03 -0.05 7.92
CA PRO A 17 31.06 -0.28 9.35
C PRO A 17 32.39 -0.91 9.82
N GLY A 18 32.99 -0.33 10.87
CA GLY A 18 34.29 -0.77 11.40
C GLY A 18 35.53 -0.34 10.60
N GLN A 19 35.37 0.42 9.51
CA GLN A 19 36.47 0.89 8.64
C GLN A 19 36.55 2.43 8.57
N GLN A 20 36.37 3.11 9.70
CA GLN A 20 36.31 4.58 9.76
C GLN A 20 37.62 5.26 9.32
N GLU A 21 38.74 4.55 9.31
CA GLU A 21 40.02 5.01 8.79
C GLU A 21 40.06 5.06 7.25
N LYS A 22 39.16 4.35 6.57
CA LYS A 22 39.08 4.26 5.09
C LYS A 22 37.96 5.13 4.52
N ARG A 23 37.85 6.37 5.00
CA ARG A 23 36.80 7.30 4.58
C ARG A 23 36.95 7.69 3.12
N THR A 24 35.82 7.85 2.46
CA THR A 24 35.71 8.32 1.09
C THR A 24 34.85 9.57 1.08
N PRO A 25 35.31 10.67 0.47
CA PRO A 25 34.50 11.86 0.31
C PRO A 25 33.34 11.58 -0.66
N GLY A 26 32.27 12.33 -0.48
CA GLY A 26 31.07 12.17 -1.27
C GLY A 26 30.03 13.26 -1.02
N VAL A 27 28.83 13.01 -1.51
CA VAL A 27 27.68 13.90 -1.39
C VAL A 27 26.50 13.13 -0.82
N TYR A 28 25.79 13.74 0.12
CA TYR A 28 24.48 13.30 0.58
C TYR A 28 23.43 14.26 0.04
N ALA A 29 22.38 13.74 -0.60
CA ALA A 29 21.30 14.55 -1.12
C ALA A 29 19.94 13.97 -0.72
N ILE A 30 19.04 14.85 -0.29
CA ILE A 30 17.64 14.55 0.00
C ILE A 30 16.79 15.13 -1.13
N GLN A 31 16.05 14.27 -1.82
CA GLN A 31 15.12 14.65 -2.87
C GLN A 31 13.79 15.15 -2.28
N ASP A 32 13.00 15.87 -3.08
CA ASP A 32 11.68 16.38 -2.68
C ASP A 32 10.70 15.26 -2.27
N SER A 33 10.92 14.05 -2.77
CA SER A 33 10.12 12.87 -2.43
C SER A 33 10.54 12.19 -1.11
N GLY A 34 11.46 12.80 -0.34
CA GLY A 34 12.06 12.19 0.85
C GLY A 34 13.12 11.13 0.54
N ASN A 35 13.34 10.82 -0.73
CA ASN A 35 14.39 9.91 -1.17
C ASN A 35 15.76 10.44 -0.82
N VAL A 36 16.64 9.53 -0.48
CA VAL A 36 18.05 9.83 -0.26
C VAL A 36 18.86 9.20 -1.38
N THR A 37 19.86 9.95 -1.84
CA THR A 37 20.93 9.46 -2.69
C THR A 37 22.25 9.85 -2.07
N ALA A 38 23.21 8.94 -2.07
CA ALA A 38 24.59 9.26 -1.74
C ALA A 38 25.47 9.03 -2.97
N ILE A 39 26.38 9.97 -3.22
CA ILE A 39 27.39 9.86 -4.28
C ILE A 39 28.73 9.67 -3.60
N LEU A 40 29.43 8.60 -3.93
CA LEU A 40 30.76 8.28 -3.43
C LEU A 40 31.78 8.68 -4.49
N HIS A 41 32.84 9.40 -4.09
CA HIS A 41 33.91 9.79 -5.02
C HIS A 41 35.01 8.72 -5.17
N ARG A 42 34.90 7.62 -4.44
CA ARG A 42 35.71 6.39 -4.53
C ARG A 42 34.85 5.19 -4.17
N ALA A 43 35.29 3.99 -4.57
CA ALA A 43 34.66 2.76 -4.09
C ALA A 43 34.95 2.56 -2.60
N LEU A 44 33.97 2.03 -1.87
CA LEU A 44 34.14 1.64 -0.47
C LEU A 44 34.75 0.24 -0.38
N GLY A 45 35.70 0.07 0.53
CA GLY A 45 36.43 -1.18 0.71
C GLY A 45 37.49 -1.43 -0.37
N SER A 46 38.07 -2.63 -0.39
CA SER A 46 39.05 -3.07 -1.38
C SER A 46 38.35 -3.62 -2.63
N ALA A 47 37.57 -2.79 -3.33
CA ALA A 47 36.99 -3.16 -4.60
C ALA A 47 38.07 -3.07 -5.71
N GLY A 48 38.93 -4.09 -5.79
CA GLY A 48 39.75 -4.33 -6.97
C GLY A 48 38.92 -5.06 -8.02
N GLY A 49 38.16 -4.32 -8.83
CA GLY A 49 37.25 -4.92 -9.82
C GLY A 49 36.65 -3.91 -10.80
N SER A 50 36.12 -4.43 -11.91
CA SER A 50 35.46 -3.68 -12.99
C SER A 50 34.16 -3.02 -12.51
N ILE A 51 33.60 -2.09 -13.29
CA ILE A 51 32.30 -1.44 -13.01
C ILE A 51 31.15 -2.45 -12.83
N PHE A 52 31.27 -3.64 -13.39
CA PHE A 52 30.31 -4.74 -13.26
C PHE A 52 30.45 -5.54 -11.96
N ASP A 53 31.52 -5.32 -11.21
CA ASP A 53 31.86 -6.08 -9.99
C ASP A 53 31.59 -5.28 -8.71
N LEU A 54 31.01 -4.09 -8.80
CA LEU A 54 30.66 -3.31 -7.60
C LEU A 54 29.50 -3.99 -6.87
N PRO A 55 29.69 -4.49 -5.64
CA PRO A 55 28.63 -5.10 -4.88
C PRO A 55 27.64 -4.03 -4.40
N ASP A 56 26.37 -4.41 -4.27
CA ASP A 56 25.44 -3.65 -3.44
C ASP A 56 25.99 -3.63 -1.99
N TYR A 57 25.93 -2.47 -1.35
CA TYR A 57 26.43 -2.33 0.01
C TYR A 57 25.30 -2.57 1.01
N GLU A 58 25.40 -3.60 1.83
CA GLU A 58 24.41 -3.86 2.88
C GLU A 58 24.27 -2.67 3.83
N MET A 59 25.39 -2.06 4.21
CA MET A 59 25.44 -0.93 5.13
C MET A 59 26.60 0.01 4.82
N VAL A 60 26.34 1.31 4.91
CA VAL A 60 27.34 2.37 4.74
C VAL A 60 27.15 3.39 5.86
N HIS A 61 28.24 3.78 6.52
CA HIS A 61 28.28 4.84 7.53
C HIS A 61 28.78 6.13 6.91
N GLY A 62 28.31 7.26 7.44
CA GLY A 62 28.83 8.55 7.03
C GLY A 62 28.53 9.69 7.98
N VAL A 63 29.08 10.85 7.67
CA VAL A 63 28.72 12.13 8.31
C VAL A 63 28.28 13.11 7.23
N SER A 64 27.11 13.72 7.42
CA SER A 64 26.67 14.86 6.61
C SER A 64 25.83 15.82 7.44
N PHE A 65 25.89 17.12 7.13
CA PHE A 65 25.18 18.16 7.89
C PHE A 65 25.47 18.13 9.40
N GLY A 66 26.67 17.70 9.80
CA GLY A 66 27.03 17.51 11.21
C GLY A 66 26.31 16.37 11.92
N LYS A 67 25.60 15.50 11.19
CA LYS A 67 24.92 14.32 11.73
C LYS A 67 25.63 13.05 11.27
N ALA A 68 25.68 12.06 12.17
CA ALA A 68 25.96 10.68 11.82
C ALA A 68 24.84 10.12 10.93
N ILE A 69 25.18 9.33 9.92
CA ILE A 69 24.25 8.74 8.97
C ILE A 69 24.56 7.26 8.80
N THR A 70 23.53 6.42 8.91
CA THR A 70 23.58 5.00 8.55
C THR A 70 22.70 4.76 7.34
N LEU A 71 23.29 4.38 6.22
CA LEU A 71 22.58 3.98 5.00
C LEU A 71 22.46 2.46 4.94
N VAL A 72 21.25 1.94 4.70
CA VAL A 72 20.98 0.49 4.77
C VAL A 72 20.40 -0.02 3.45
N ASN A 73 20.83 -1.23 3.06
CA ASN A 73 20.45 -1.92 1.82
C ASN A 73 20.65 -1.02 0.60
N ASN A 74 21.89 -0.64 0.36
CA ASN A 74 22.29 0.36 -0.62
C ASN A 74 22.47 -0.29 -1.99
N ARG A 75 21.61 0.09 -2.94
CA ARG A 75 21.73 -0.36 -4.32
C ARG A 75 22.58 0.59 -5.14
N VAL A 76 23.55 0.07 -5.87
CA VAL A 76 24.32 0.88 -6.83
C VAL A 76 23.40 1.20 -8.02
N ARG A 77 23.13 2.50 -8.24
CA ARG A 77 22.28 2.97 -9.36
C ARG A 77 23.09 3.30 -10.58
N LYS A 78 24.26 3.89 -10.36
CA LYS A 78 25.14 4.39 -11.40
C LYS A 78 26.56 4.39 -10.90
N ALA A 79 27.50 4.06 -11.76
CA ALA A 79 28.91 4.19 -11.48
C ALA A 79 29.61 4.82 -12.69
N ARG A 80 30.60 5.66 -12.45
CA ARG A 80 31.54 6.17 -13.46
C ARG A 80 32.93 6.08 -12.87
N MET A 81 33.85 5.44 -13.58
CA MET A 81 35.25 5.35 -13.14
C MET A 81 36.08 6.41 -13.89
N GLY A 82 36.95 7.09 -13.17
CA GLY A 82 37.97 7.97 -13.74
C GLY A 82 39.10 7.17 -14.40
N MET A 83 40.00 7.87 -15.10
CA MET A 83 41.16 7.23 -15.74
C MET A 83 42.17 6.63 -14.74
N SER A 84 42.14 7.09 -13.49
CA SER A 84 42.85 6.46 -12.37
C SER A 84 41.91 5.56 -11.57
N THR A 85 42.40 4.43 -11.07
CA THR A 85 41.65 3.48 -10.22
C THR A 85 41.02 4.11 -8.98
N ASP A 86 41.57 5.24 -8.51
CA ASP A 86 41.21 5.89 -7.26
C ASP A 86 40.18 7.02 -7.42
N GLN A 87 39.65 7.24 -8.62
CA GLN A 87 38.59 8.21 -8.88
C GLN A 87 37.36 7.48 -9.40
N ALA A 88 36.25 7.60 -8.67
CA ALA A 88 34.97 7.08 -9.10
C ALA A 88 33.85 8.08 -8.79
N GLU A 89 32.71 7.91 -9.42
CA GLU A 89 31.47 8.56 -9.04
C GLU A 89 30.43 7.45 -8.98
N ILE A 90 30.13 6.98 -7.76
CA ILE A 90 29.22 5.85 -7.51
C ILE A 90 28.00 6.40 -6.80
N GLU A 91 26.86 6.39 -7.49
CA GLU A 91 25.57 6.76 -6.93
C GLU A 91 24.93 5.54 -6.28
N ILE A 92 24.71 5.62 -4.97
CA ILE A 92 24.00 4.60 -4.20
C ILE A 92 22.64 5.12 -3.74
N ALA A 93 21.63 4.25 -3.83
CA ALA A 93 20.28 4.50 -3.37
C ALA A 93 19.96 3.56 -2.19
N PRO A 94 19.99 4.04 -0.94
CA PRO A 94 19.58 3.25 0.21
C PRO A 94 18.10 2.88 0.16
N ARG A 95 17.74 1.76 0.78
CA ARG A 95 16.34 1.46 1.10
C ARG A 95 15.81 2.38 2.20
N TYR A 96 16.64 2.67 3.19
CA TYR A 96 16.41 3.68 4.22
C TYR A 96 17.73 4.28 4.69
N ALA A 97 17.69 5.58 5.03
CA ALA A 97 18.80 6.30 5.64
C ALA A 97 18.40 6.76 7.04
N ILE A 98 19.23 6.45 8.03
CA ILE A 98 18.99 6.76 9.44
C ILE A 98 19.94 7.90 9.81
N GLU A 99 19.39 9.07 10.12
CA GLU A 99 20.12 10.27 10.53
C GLU A 99 20.12 10.37 12.06
N GLY A 100 21.30 10.52 12.66
CA GLY A 100 21.50 10.74 14.10
C GLY A 100 22.49 9.79 14.76
N LEU A 101 22.67 8.58 14.21
CA LEU A 101 23.52 7.51 14.75
C LEU A 101 24.21 6.69 13.66
N LEU A 102 25.35 6.10 14.03
CA LEU A 102 26.06 5.07 13.28
C LEU A 102 25.67 3.71 13.86
N LEU A 103 24.68 3.07 13.27
CA LEU A 103 24.15 1.79 13.74
C LEU A 103 24.81 0.64 12.99
N GLY A 104 25.21 -0.40 13.70
CA GLY A 104 25.57 -1.71 13.16
C GLY A 104 24.33 -2.55 12.85
N ARG A 105 24.56 -3.73 12.26
CA ARG A 105 23.48 -4.63 11.82
C ARG A 105 22.59 -5.09 12.97
N ASP A 106 23.18 -5.51 14.08
CA ASP A 106 22.44 -6.00 15.26
C ASP A 106 21.69 -4.90 16.01
N GLU A 107 22.06 -3.64 15.76
CA GLU A 107 21.47 -2.43 16.33
C GLU A 107 20.31 -1.88 15.51
N LEU A 108 20.02 -2.44 14.32
CA LEU A 108 18.87 -2.11 13.49
C LEU A 108 17.56 -2.66 14.08
N LYS A 109 17.31 -2.33 15.34
CA LYS A 109 16.13 -2.70 16.10
C LYS A 109 15.53 -1.46 16.72
N LEU A 110 14.24 -1.48 17.00
CA LEU A 110 13.52 -0.40 17.66
C LEU A 110 12.62 -0.93 18.77
N THR A 111 12.44 -0.13 19.82
CA THR A 111 11.38 -0.34 20.81
C THR A 111 10.28 0.71 20.68
N ARG A 112 10.56 1.85 20.01
CA ARG A 112 9.56 2.88 19.74
C ARG A 112 9.73 3.48 18.35
N ALA A 113 8.60 3.80 17.71
CA ALA A 113 8.57 4.55 16.45
C ALA A 113 7.50 5.63 16.47
N LYS A 114 7.79 6.76 15.81
CA LYS A 114 6.82 7.80 15.49
C LYS A 114 6.74 7.93 13.98
N VAL A 115 5.57 7.62 13.44
CA VAL A 115 5.33 7.54 12.00
C VAL A 115 4.23 8.51 11.63
N ARG A 116 4.46 9.27 10.57
CA ARG A 116 3.46 10.08 9.90
C ARG A 116 3.35 9.64 8.46
N ILE A 117 2.14 9.35 8.02
CA ILE A 117 1.86 8.99 6.63
C ILE A 117 1.28 10.20 5.90
N GLN A 118 1.57 10.31 4.60
CA GLN A 118 0.97 11.33 3.74
C GLN A 118 -0.57 11.33 3.86
N ARG A 119 -1.16 12.53 3.88
CA ARG A 119 -2.61 12.78 4.03
C ARG A 119 -3.24 12.32 5.35
N GLN A 120 -2.45 11.91 6.34
CA GLN A 120 -2.96 11.51 7.65
C GLN A 120 -3.82 12.59 8.30
N ASP A 121 -3.39 13.85 8.29
CA ASP A 121 -4.16 14.96 8.89
C ASP A 121 -5.45 15.28 8.13
N GLU A 122 -5.50 15.01 6.82
CA GLU A 122 -6.73 15.18 6.05
C GLU A 122 -7.78 14.13 6.42
N TRP A 123 -7.30 12.93 6.80
CA TRP A 123 -8.11 11.78 7.21
C TRP A 123 -8.57 11.89 8.67
N THR A 124 -7.66 12.26 9.59
CA THR A 124 -7.96 12.45 11.03
C THR A 124 -8.68 13.75 11.32
N ARG A 125 -8.45 14.80 10.51
CA ARG A 125 -9.01 16.15 10.66
C ARG A 125 -8.91 16.68 12.10
N PRO A 126 -7.70 16.73 12.70
CA PRO A 126 -7.51 17.21 14.05
C PRO A 126 -8.00 18.66 14.15
N ARG A 127 -8.77 18.97 15.19
CA ARG A 127 -9.28 20.32 15.46
C ARG A 127 -8.55 20.93 16.67
N THR A 128 -7.22 20.94 16.59
CA THR A 128 -6.38 21.25 17.76
C THR A 128 -6.27 22.74 18.06
N PHE A 129 -6.15 23.60 17.04
CA PHE A 129 -6.06 25.04 17.24
C PHE A 129 -7.37 25.74 16.87
N HIS A 130 -7.90 26.54 17.79
CA HIS A 130 -8.98 27.49 17.53
C HIS A 130 -8.44 28.92 17.63
N VAL A 131 -8.58 29.70 16.56
CA VAL A 131 -8.04 31.06 16.50
C VAL A 131 -9.20 32.05 16.63
N ASP A 132 -9.23 32.75 17.74
CA ASP A 132 -10.15 33.86 17.97
C ASP A 132 -9.53 35.15 17.46
N HIS A 133 -10.29 35.86 16.64
CA HIS A 133 -9.89 37.17 16.13
C HIS A 133 -10.59 38.29 16.90
N ASP A 134 -9.98 39.48 16.90
CA ASP A 134 -10.63 40.70 17.41
C ASP A 134 -11.88 41.05 16.59
N SER A 135 -12.72 41.99 17.07
CA SER A 135 -13.99 42.40 16.44
C SER A 135 -13.85 42.73 14.96
N ASP A 136 -12.71 43.29 14.57
CA ASP A 136 -12.41 43.72 13.21
C ASP A 136 -11.77 42.61 12.35
N LYS A 137 -11.59 41.40 12.89
CA LYS A 137 -10.89 40.23 12.31
C LYS A 137 -9.44 40.47 11.87
N LYS A 138 -8.88 41.66 12.12
CA LYS A 138 -7.53 42.05 11.70
C LYS A 138 -6.42 41.45 12.54
N PHE A 139 -6.68 41.18 13.82
CA PHE A 139 -5.69 40.66 14.75
C PHE A 139 -6.17 39.38 15.40
N ILE A 140 -5.25 38.45 15.64
CA ILE A 140 -5.49 37.27 16.47
C ILE A 140 -5.56 37.74 17.91
N LYS A 141 -6.71 37.55 18.56
CA LYS A 141 -6.96 37.90 19.95
C LYS A 141 -6.52 36.79 20.89
N ALA A 142 -6.86 35.55 20.55
CA ALA A 142 -6.48 34.38 21.34
C ALA A 142 -6.33 33.14 20.44
N VAL A 143 -5.54 32.19 20.90
CA VAL A 143 -5.45 30.85 20.29
C VAL A 143 -5.72 29.85 21.39
N THR A 144 -6.76 29.03 21.23
CA THR A 144 -7.05 27.93 22.14
C THR A 144 -6.48 26.63 21.56
N TYR A 145 -5.76 25.88 22.39
CA TYR A 145 -5.25 24.56 22.07
C TYR A 145 -6.12 23.49 22.74
N THR A 146 -6.66 22.57 21.95
CA THR A 146 -7.41 21.40 22.40
C THR A 146 -6.70 20.16 21.91
N GLU A 147 -6.06 19.41 22.80
CA GLU A 147 -5.31 18.20 22.46
C GLU A 147 -6.19 17.20 21.70
N PHE A 148 -5.62 16.62 20.63
CA PHE A 148 -6.27 15.53 19.92
C PHE A 148 -6.34 14.29 20.84
N PRO A 149 -7.52 13.67 21.03
CA PRO A 149 -7.65 12.55 21.94
C PRO A 149 -6.81 11.36 21.46
N GLU A 150 -5.87 10.92 22.30
CA GLU A 150 -5.05 9.75 22.00
C GLU A 150 -5.90 8.48 22.07
N VAL A 151 -5.81 7.64 21.03
CA VAL A 151 -6.48 6.34 20.99
C VAL A 151 -5.45 5.26 20.71
N THR A 152 -5.41 4.26 21.57
CA THR A 152 -4.41 3.18 21.53
C THR A 152 -5.07 1.86 21.19
N SER A 153 -4.37 1.04 20.42
CA SER A 153 -4.76 -0.33 20.10
C SER A 153 -3.59 -1.28 20.33
N GLU A 154 -3.89 -2.50 20.75
CA GLU A 154 -2.91 -3.56 21.00
C GLU A 154 -2.59 -4.31 19.69
N ILE A 155 -1.31 -4.49 19.40
CA ILE A 155 -0.81 -5.22 18.23
C ILE A 155 0.13 -6.33 18.70
N PRO A 156 0.52 -7.30 17.84
CA PRO A 156 1.50 -8.28 18.23
C PRO A 156 2.77 -7.62 18.79
N ASN A 157 3.19 -8.03 20.00
CA ASN A 157 4.40 -7.54 20.67
C ASN A 157 4.43 -6.03 21.00
N GLY A 158 3.27 -5.36 21.08
CA GLY A 158 3.22 -3.96 21.50
C GLY A 158 1.89 -3.27 21.28
N ARG A 159 1.94 -1.95 21.12
CA ARG A 159 0.78 -1.08 20.93
C ARG A 159 1.03 0.01 19.91
N VAL A 160 -0.05 0.48 19.30
CA VAL A 160 -0.05 1.59 18.35
C VAL A 160 -1.09 2.64 18.74
N THR A 161 -0.63 3.87 18.89
CA THR A 161 -1.44 5.01 19.32
C THR A 161 -1.55 6.03 18.19
N VAL A 162 -2.75 6.53 17.90
CA VAL A 162 -2.92 7.78 17.12
C VAL A 162 -2.86 8.93 18.11
N ALA A 163 -1.85 9.78 17.97
CA ALA A 163 -1.55 10.84 18.92
C ALA A 163 -1.50 12.22 18.25
N ASP A 164 -1.64 13.27 19.07
CA ASP A 164 -1.44 14.64 18.64
C ASP A 164 0.03 14.88 18.26
N ALA A 165 0.25 15.49 17.10
CA ALA A 165 1.55 15.94 16.63
C ALA A 165 1.55 17.42 16.25
N SER A 166 0.55 18.15 16.76
CA SER A 166 0.41 19.57 16.56
C SER A 166 1.57 20.32 17.22
N SER A 167 2.02 21.38 16.57
CA SER A 167 3.13 22.20 17.05
C SER A 167 2.83 23.67 16.83
N TYR A 168 3.35 24.50 17.73
CA TYR A 168 3.36 25.94 17.57
C TYR A 168 4.79 26.45 17.60
N ARG A 169 5.08 27.47 16.82
CA ARG A 169 6.34 28.20 16.88
C ARG A 169 6.04 29.69 16.85
N SER A 170 6.59 30.42 17.80
CA SER A 170 6.57 31.88 17.81
C SER A 170 7.96 32.39 17.43
N ASN A 171 8.02 33.39 16.57
CA ASN A 171 9.22 34.18 16.29
C ASN A 171 8.84 35.67 16.23
N GLU A 172 9.83 36.55 16.01
CA GLU A 172 9.62 37.99 15.90
C GLU A 172 8.65 38.37 14.75
N GLU A 173 8.55 37.53 13.72
CA GLU A 173 7.71 37.75 12.54
C GLU A 173 6.26 37.23 12.70
N GLY A 174 5.99 36.42 13.73
CA GLY A 174 4.65 35.94 14.04
C GLY A 174 4.57 34.53 14.64
N VAL A 175 3.36 34.00 14.66
CA VAL A 175 3.05 32.66 15.19
C VAL A 175 2.70 31.72 14.05
N THR A 176 3.44 30.61 13.94
CA THR A 176 3.12 29.50 13.06
C THR A 176 2.47 28.38 13.86
N LEU A 177 1.21 28.08 13.55
CA LEU A 177 0.48 26.94 14.09
C LEU A 177 0.45 25.82 13.06
N LYS A 178 0.78 24.60 13.46
CA LYS A 178 0.71 23.41 12.62
C LYS A 178 -0.09 22.34 13.34
N THR A 179 -1.30 22.10 12.89
CA THR A 179 -2.12 20.97 13.37
C THR A 179 -1.63 19.68 12.74
N GLY A 180 -1.58 18.59 13.49
CA GLY A 180 -1.31 17.28 12.91
C GLY A 180 -1.42 16.12 13.87
N THR A 181 -1.34 14.91 13.31
CA THR A 181 -1.33 13.65 14.06
C THR A 181 -0.15 12.77 13.65
N GLU A 182 0.26 11.86 14.53
CA GLU A 182 1.29 10.83 14.30
C GLU A 182 0.82 9.48 14.86
N PHE A 183 1.31 8.39 14.27
CA PHE A 183 1.20 7.04 14.84
C PHE A 183 2.42 6.77 15.72
N HIS A 184 2.18 6.42 16.98
CA HIS A 184 3.21 6.07 17.94
C HIS A 184 3.18 4.56 18.19
N PHE A 185 4.25 3.86 17.83
CA PHE A 185 4.45 2.46 18.17
C PHE A 185 5.29 2.34 19.42
N HIS A 186 4.92 1.39 20.27
CA HIS A 186 5.67 0.99 21.45
C HIS A 186 5.68 -0.53 21.53
N PHE A 187 6.86 -1.13 21.49
CA PHE A 187 7.04 -2.57 21.53
C PHE A 187 7.61 -3.01 22.87
N ASP A 188 7.13 -4.14 23.37
CA ASP A 188 7.57 -4.70 24.66
C ASP A 188 8.99 -5.28 24.56
N THR A 189 9.37 -5.73 23.37
CA THR A 189 10.72 -6.21 23.04
C THR A 189 11.23 -5.53 21.76
N PRO A 190 12.55 -5.36 21.58
CA PRO A 190 13.08 -4.75 20.37
C PRO A 190 12.69 -5.53 19.11
N VAL A 191 12.11 -4.81 18.14
CA VAL A 191 11.70 -5.35 16.85
C VAL A 191 12.75 -4.98 15.80
N ASP A 192 13.10 -5.92 14.93
CA ASP A 192 13.96 -5.65 13.77
C ASP A 192 13.33 -4.59 12.86
N LEU A 193 14.13 -3.60 12.46
CA LEU A 193 13.67 -2.48 11.64
C LEU A 193 13.13 -2.96 10.29
N HIS A 194 13.73 -3.99 9.70
CA HIS A 194 13.25 -4.52 8.44
C HIS A 194 11.87 -5.18 8.59
N SER A 195 11.65 -5.97 9.65
CA SER A 195 10.34 -6.53 10.00
C SER A 195 9.30 -5.44 10.26
N PHE A 196 9.63 -4.43 11.10
CA PHE A 196 8.74 -3.30 11.36
C PHE A 196 8.30 -2.58 10.07
N VAL A 197 9.24 -2.37 9.13
CA VAL A 197 8.94 -1.73 7.84
C VAL A 197 8.06 -2.63 6.96
N ALA A 198 8.29 -3.94 6.98
CA ALA A 198 7.59 -4.90 6.13
C ALA A 198 6.15 -5.19 6.60
N GLU A 199 5.92 -5.14 7.91
CA GLU A 199 4.67 -5.52 8.54
C GLU A 199 3.88 -4.26 8.93
N GLU A 200 4.35 -3.52 9.94
CA GLU A 200 3.56 -2.43 10.54
C GLU A 200 3.54 -1.16 9.70
N LEU A 201 4.71 -0.70 9.24
CA LEU A 201 4.76 0.51 8.44
C LEU A 201 4.01 0.34 7.11
N ARG A 202 4.13 -0.85 6.52
CA ARG A 202 3.37 -1.23 5.33
C ARG A 202 1.87 -1.24 5.62
N GLY A 203 1.45 -1.82 6.74
CA GLY A 203 0.05 -1.78 7.19
C GLY A 203 -0.50 -0.35 7.23
N LEU A 204 0.23 0.60 7.81
CA LEU A 204 -0.18 2.01 7.83
C LEU A 204 -0.22 2.65 6.43
N GLN A 205 0.74 2.35 5.55
CA GLN A 205 0.73 2.85 4.17
C GLN A 205 -0.48 2.32 3.41
N VAL A 206 -0.83 1.05 3.61
CA VAL A 206 -2.03 0.43 3.02
C VAL A 206 -3.28 1.10 3.56
N LEU A 207 -3.42 1.25 4.89
CA LEU A 207 -4.53 1.96 5.54
C LEU A 207 -4.80 3.30 4.89
N MET A 208 -3.76 4.12 4.82
CA MET A 208 -3.88 5.47 4.28
C MET A 208 -4.12 5.48 2.78
N THR A 209 -3.53 4.54 2.04
CA THR A 209 -3.76 4.42 0.59
C THR A 209 -5.20 4.05 0.27
N LEU A 210 -5.78 3.09 1.00
CA LEU A 210 -7.15 2.64 0.81
C LEU A 210 -8.16 3.69 1.28
N ALA A 211 -7.91 4.31 2.44
CA ALA A 211 -8.75 5.39 2.96
C ALA A 211 -8.79 6.57 1.99
N THR A 212 -7.63 7.04 1.52
CA THR A 212 -7.54 8.25 0.68
C THR A 212 -7.85 7.98 -0.80
N GLY A 213 -7.69 6.74 -1.26
CA GLY A 213 -7.82 6.37 -2.67
C GLY A 213 -6.61 6.80 -3.53
N VAL A 214 -5.48 7.16 -2.92
CA VAL A 214 -4.22 7.49 -3.60
C VAL A 214 -3.06 6.85 -2.87
N ARG A 215 -1.97 6.52 -3.58
CA ARG A 215 -0.78 5.93 -2.95
C ARG A 215 -0.17 6.90 -1.94
N CYS A 216 -0.11 6.50 -0.67
CA CYS A 216 0.50 7.26 0.40
C CYS A 216 1.84 6.62 0.83
N GLY A 217 2.84 7.46 1.05
CA GLY A 217 4.11 7.05 1.67
C GLY A 217 4.34 7.73 3.01
N VAL A 218 5.53 7.47 3.55
CA VAL A 218 5.94 7.97 4.87
C VAL A 218 6.37 9.42 4.76
N GLU A 219 5.60 10.32 5.37
CA GLU A 219 5.96 11.74 5.49
C GLU A 219 6.99 11.96 6.61
N ARG A 220 6.92 11.22 7.71
CA ARG A 220 7.93 11.31 8.78
C ARG A 220 8.07 9.95 9.44
N PHE A 221 9.30 9.57 9.74
CA PHE A 221 9.57 8.39 10.54
C PHE A 221 10.73 8.71 11.46
N ARG A 222 10.49 8.54 12.76
CA ARG A 222 11.51 8.60 13.79
C ARG A 222 11.48 7.29 14.56
N LEU A 223 12.63 6.81 14.99
CA LEU A 223 12.73 5.62 15.84
C LEU A 223 13.71 5.83 16.98
N THR A 224 13.56 5.01 18.01
CA THR A 224 14.53 4.87 19.09
C THR A 224 14.49 3.42 19.61
N ASN A 225 15.56 3.02 20.26
CA ASN A 225 15.65 1.76 20.96
C ASN A 225 16.27 1.99 22.34
N SER A 226 15.52 1.63 23.38
CA SER A 226 15.95 1.71 24.77
C SER A 226 17.15 0.80 25.11
N GLU A 227 17.48 -0.15 24.24
CA GLU A 227 18.63 -1.04 24.40
C GLU A 227 19.91 -0.55 23.71
N TRP A 228 19.86 0.55 22.95
CA TRP A 228 21.06 1.04 22.28
C TRP A 228 22.14 1.46 23.29
N GLN A 229 23.35 0.95 23.06
CA GLN A 229 24.57 1.30 23.80
C GLN A 229 25.51 2.03 22.85
N ILE A 230 25.36 3.34 22.75
CA ILE A 230 26.16 4.15 21.83
C ILE A 230 27.50 4.47 22.51
N GLU A 231 28.61 4.04 21.91
CA GLU A 231 29.98 4.37 22.33
C GLU A 231 30.30 4.03 23.80
N GLY A 232 29.61 3.04 24.38
CA GLY A 232 29.82 2.60 25.77
C GLY A 232 29.26 3.54 26.85
N ALA A 233 28.47 4.56 26.47
CA ALA A 233 27.75 5.41 27.41
C ALA A 233 26.43 4.76 27.89
N GLU A 234 25.88 5.27 29.00
CA GLU A 234 24.59 4.83 29.54
C GLU A 234 23.45 4.94 28.51
N ARG A 235 22.41 4.13 28.70
CA ARG A 235 21.23 4.06 27.82
C ARG A 235 20.62 5.45 27.63
N GLU A 236 20.73 6.03 26.44
CA GLU A 236 19.99 7.25 26.08
C GLU A 236 18.58 6.86 25.62
N GLU A 237 17.64 6.67 26.56
CA GLU A 237 16.24 6.32 26.24
C GLU A 237 15.53 7.36 25.33
N ASP A 238 16.08 8.58 25.23
CA ASP A 238 15.48 9.72 24.54
C ASP A 238 16.13 10.07 23.20
N ARG A 239 17.14 9.33 22.72
CA ARG A 239 17.78 9.67 21.44
C ARG A 239 17.00 9.16 20.23
N TRP A 240 16.22 10.05 19.63
CA TRP A 240 15.48 9.76 18.40
C TRP A 240 16.35 9.92 17.15
N CYS A 241 16.29 8.94 16.25
CA CYS A 241 16.86 9.04 14.91
C CYS A 241 15.75 9.36 13.89
N ASP A 242 16.07 10.20 12.91
CA ASP A 242 15.20 10.43 11.75
C ASP A 242 15.47 9.35 10.69
N VAL A 243 14.42 8.72 10.17
CA VAL A 243 14.53 7.73 9.09
C VAL A 243 13.96 8.32 7.81
N ARG A 244 14.80 8.37 6.78
CA ARG A 244 14.43 8.74 5.41
C ARG A 244 14.16 7.49 4.60
N MET A 245 13.07 7.50 3.86
CA MET A 245 12.71 6.46 2.91
C MET A 245 11.87 7.06 1.78
N TRP A 246 11.73 6.30 0.71
CA TRP A 246 10.92 6.73 -0.43
C TRP A 246 9.47 6.99 -0.05
N ALA A 247 8.96 8.16 -0.42
CA ALA A 247 7.54 8.46 -0.46
C ALA A 247 7.13 8.81 -1.91
N PRO A 248 5.93 8.41 -2.37
CA PRO A 248 5.41 8.85 -3.65
C PRO A 248 5.19 10.36 -3.64
N THR A 249 5.33 10.99 -4.80
CA THR A 249 4.96 12.40 -4.97
C THR A 249 3.48 12.57 -4.67
N LEU A 250 3.12 13.59 -3.89
CA LEU A 250 1.73 13.91 -3.60
C LEU A 250 1.00 14.29 -4.89
N THR A 251 0.18 13.39 -5.40
CA THR A 251 -0.79 13.68 -6.47
C THR A 251 -2.08 14.20 -5.84
N PRO A 252 -2.83 15.10 -6.52
CA PRO A 252 -4.17 15.48 -6.08
C PRO A 252 -5.05 14.24 -5.91
N SER A 253 -5.85 14.18 -4.84
CA SER A 253 -6.78 13.06 -4.64
C SER A 253 -7.84 13.06 -5.75
N ARG A 254 -8.07 11.90 -6.37
CA ARG A 254 -9.22 11.69 -7.27
C ARG A 254 -10.57 11.80 -6.55
N ARG A 255 -10.56 11.48 -5.25
CA ARG A 255 -11.71 11.63 -4.37
C ARG A 255 -11.70 13.06 -3.80
N ARG A 256 -12.46 13.98 -4.40
CA ARG A 256 -12.60 15.36 -3.88
C ARG A 256 -13.28 15.32 -2.51
N GLY A 257 -12.49 15.31 -1.44
CA GLY A 257 -12.97 15.41 -0.07
C GLY A 257 -13.61 14.15 0.52
N THR A 258 -13.59 13.01 -0.19
CA THR A 258 -14.17 11.74 0.26
C THR A 258 -13.09 10.69 0.56
N PHE A 259 -13.13 10.11 1.77
CA PHE A 259 -12.27 9.00 2.20
C PHE A 259 -13.11 7.75 2.25
N LEU A 260 -12.65 6.59 1.77
CA LEU A 260 -13.42 5.34 1.83
C LEU A 260 -14.07 5.12 3.21
N PHE A 261 -13.32 5.45 4.27
CA PHE A 261 -13.80 5.58 5.63
C PHE A 261 -13.06 6.75 6.32
N PRO A 262 -13.75 7.71 6.95
CA PRO A 262 -13.11 8.74 7.77
C PRO A 262 -12.62 8.16 9.10
N TYR A 263 -11.57 8.75 9.70
CA TYR A 263 -11.07 8.34 11.02
C TYR A 263 -12.17 8.31 12.08
N SER A 264 -13.06 9.31 12.07
CA SER A 264 -14.19 9.42 13.02
C SER A 264 -15.21 8.28 12.95
N SER A 265 -15.15 7.43 11.92
CA SER A 265 -16.00 6.25 11.80
C SER A 265 -15.31 4.97 12.24
N MET A 266 -14.00 5.00 12.45
CA MET A 266 -13.19 3.86 12.82
C MET A 266 -13.11 3.74 14.34
N ASP A 267 -13.36 2.55 14.87
CA ASP A 267 -12.99 2.18 16.23
C ASP A 267 -11.53 1.69 16.21
N TRP A 268 -10.60 2.64 16.37
CA TRP A 268 -9.16 2.35 16.29
C TRP A 268 -8.75 1.21 17.24
N THR A 269 -9.29 1.18 18.45
CA THR A 269 -8.97 0.20 19.49
C THR A 269 -9.20 -1.22 19.01
N SER A 270 -10.35 -1.50 18.38
CA SER A 270 -10.72 -2.85 17.94
C SER A 270 -10.34 -3.17 16.49
N GLN A 271 -10.25 -2.16 15.62
CA GLN A 271 -10.08 -2.36 14.18
C GLN A 271 -8.62 -2.27 13.71
N ALA A 272 -7.74 -1.55 14.41
CA ALA A 272 -6.33 -1.49 14.03
C ALA A 272 -5.65 -2.88 13.96
N PRO A 273 -5.85 -3.81 14.91
CA PRO A 273 -5.19 -5.12 14.88
C PRO A 273 -5.66 -5.97 13.70
N LEU A 274 -6.95 -5.89 13.38
CA LEU A 274 -7.53 -6.51 12.19
C LEU A 274 -6.89 -5.95 10.92
N PHE A 275 -6.66 -4.63 10.88
CA PHE A 275 -6.03 -3.99 9.75
C PHE A 275 -4.61 -4.51 9.49
N PHE A 276 -3.76 -4.55 10.52
CA PHE A 276 -2.40 -5.08 10.38
C PHE A 276 -2.41 -6.54 9.95
N GLY A 277 -3.25 -7.37 10.58
CA GLY A 277 -3.42 -8.78 10.21
C GLY A 277 -3.87 -8.98 8.76
N LEU A 278 -4.85 -8.20 8.30
CA LEU A 278 -5.32 -8.25 6.91
C LEU A 278 -4.27 -7.74 5.93
N SER A 279 -3.47 -6.73 6.31
CA SER A 279 -2.45 -6.17 5.42
C SER A 279 -1.41 -7.21 5.00
N GLU A 280 -1.12 -8.16 5.89
CA GLU A 280 -0.24 -9.28 5.58
C GLU A 280 -0.99 -10.44 4.93
N ALA A 281 -2.13 -10.87 5.49
CA ALA A 281 -2.92 -11.97 4.94
C ALA A 281 -3.38 -11.72 3.49
N TRP A 282 -3.68 -10.47 3.15
CA TRP A 282 -4.20 -10.06 1.84
C TRP A 282 -3.17 -9.34 0.99
N LYS A 283 -1.87 -9.53 1.29
CA LYS A 283 -0.73 -8.87 0.63
C LYS A 283 -0.87 -8.77 -0.88
N TYR A 284 -1.14 -9.87 -1.56
CA TYR A 284 -1.30 -9.89 -3.02
C TYR A 284 -2.52 -9.08 -3.49
N VAL A 285 -3.68 -9.26 -2.84
CA VAL A 285 -4.92 -8.52 -3.17
C VAL A 285 -4.72 -7.02 -3.02
N ILE A 286 -4.10 -6.61 -1.92
CA ILE A 286 -3.80 -5.21 -1.61
C ILE A 286 -2.82 -4.61 -2.62
N GLU A 287 -1.80 -5.36 -3.06
CA GLU A 287 -0.87 -4.89 -4.09
C GLU A 287 -1.57 -4.64 -5.43
N GLN A 288 -2.45 -5.56 -5.85
CA GLN A 288 -3.27 -5.38 -7.05
C GLN A 288 -4.22 -4.18 -6.89
N TRP A 289 -4.84 -4.03 -5.73
CA TRP A 289 -5.74 -2.91 -5.46
C TRP A 289 -5.01 -1.57 -5.43
N ALA A 290 -3.87 -1.48 -4.74
CA ALA A 290 -3.03 -0.28 -4.71
C ALA A 290 -2.49 0.10 -6.10
N LEU A 291 -2.35 -0.85 -7.02
CA LEU A 291 -2.07 -0.56 -8.44
C LEU A 291 -3.27 0.06 -9.16
N LEU A 292 -4.49 -0.40 -8.88
CA LEU A 292 -5.72 0.19 -9.46
C LEU A 292 -5.96 1.63 -9.02
N LEU A 293 -5.45 2.01 -7.85
CA LEU A 293 -5.47 3.37 -7.31
C LEU A 293 -4.36 4.28 -7.90
N ASP A 294 -3.39 3.75 -8.65
CA ASP A 294 -2.36 4.56 -9.30
C ASP A 294 -2.91 5.21 -10.58
N ASP A 295 -2.84 6.54 -10.63
CA ASP A 295 -3.33 7.33 -11.77
C ASP A 295 -2.63 7.02 -13.08
N ARG A 296 -1.38 6.53 -13.02
CA ARG A 296 -0.57 6.17 -14.20
C ARG A 296 -0.98 4.82 -14.76
N PHE A 297 -1.76 4.03 -14.03
CA PHE A 297 -2.26 2.74 -14.50
C PHE A 297 -3.53 2.94 -15.34
N VAL A 298 -3.36 3.43 -16.57
CA VAL A 298 -4.47 3.91 -17.43
C VAL A 298 -5.06 2.86 -18.39
N TRP A 299 -4.42 1.71 -18.55
CA TRP A 299 -4.79 0.71 -19.57
C TRP A 299 -6.07 -0.07 -19.19
N PRO A 300 -7.22 0.14 -19.85
CA PRO A 300 -8.51 -0.37 -19.35
C PRO A 300 -8.59 -1.90 -19.26
N VAL A 301 -8.04 -2.60 -20.25
CA VAL A 301 -7.98 -4.08 -20.26
C VAL A 301 -7.17 -4.59 -19.07
N ALA A 302 -5.99 -4.00 -18.83
CA ALA A 302 -5.13 -4.40 -17.72
C ALA A 302 -5.78 -4.06 -16.37
N ARG A 303 -6.42 -2.89 -16.24
CA ARG A 303 -7.16 -2.50 -15.02
C ARG A 303 -8.28 -3.49 -14.70
N PHE A 304 -9.10 -3.84 -15.69
CA PHE A 304 -10.18 -4.80 -15.49
C PHE A 304 -9.65 -6.19 -15.12
N ALA A 305 -8.63 -6.68 -15.83
CA ALA A 305 -7.99 -7.95 -15.52
C ALA A 305 -7.39 -7.97 -14.09
N THR A 306 -6.71 -6.90 -13.69
CA THR A 306 -6.16 -6.73 -12.34
C THR A 306 -7.26 -6.72 -11.27
N ALA A 307 -8.38 -6.03 -11.51
CA ALA A 307 -9.52 -6.03 -10.59
C ALA A 307 -10.14 -7.42 -10.43
N ALA A 308 -10.32 -8.15 -11.54
CA ALA A 308 -10.83 -9.52 -11.51
C ALA A 308 -9.88 -10.45 -10.75
N SER A 309 -8.57 -10.37 -11.01
CA SER A 309 -7.57 -11.15 -10.29
C SER A 309 -7.49 -10.83 -8.80
N ALA A 310 -7.72 -9.58 -8.40
CA ALA A 310 -7.81 -9.20 -6.98
C ALA A 310 -9.01 -9.88 -6.29
N VAL A 311 -10.18 -9.87 -6.93
CA VAL A 311 -11.39 -10.52 -6.42
C VAL A 311 -11.24 -12.05 -6.37
N GLU A 312 -10.67 -12.67 -7.40
CA GLU A 312 -10.37 -14.11 -7.40
C GLU A 312 -9.42 -14.51 -6.28
N ALA A 313 -8.35 -13.72 -6.08
CA ALA A 313 -7.38 -13.98 -5.02
C ALA A 313 -7.99 -13.79 -3.63
N LEU A 314 -8.84 -12.77 -3.44
CA LEU A 314 -9.54 -12.54 -2.18
C LEU A 314 -10.44 -13.73 -1.82
N ASP A 315 -11.27 -14.18 -2.76
CA ASP A 315 -12.13 -15.33 -2.55
C ASP A 315 -11.32 -16.59 -2.20
N ARG A 316 -10.15 -16.82 -2.83
CA ARG A 316 -9.26 -17.94 -2.51
C ARG A 316 -8.66 -17.84 -1.11
N ILE A 317 -8.32 -16.63 -0.66
CA ILE A 317 -7.80 -16.40 0.70
C ILE A 317 -8.88 -16.73 1.74
N LEU A 318 -10.10 -16.27 1.50
CA LEU A 318 -11.22 -16.47 2.42
C LEU A 318 -11.77 -17.91 2.42
N HIS A 319 -11.57 -18.66 1.33
CA HIS A 319 -12.08 -20.03 1.15
C HIS A 319 -10.97 -21.04 0.84
N SER A 320 -9.81 -20.90 1.48
CA SER A 320 -8.60 -21.71 1.20
C SER A 320 -8.73 -23.20 1.58
N GLY A 321 -9.78 -23.58 2.31
CA GLY A 321 -10.01 -24.92 2.83
C GLY A 321 -10.78 -25.87 1.90
N GLU A 322 -11.39 -25.37 0.82
CA GLU A 322 -12.18 -26.19 -0.10
C GLU A 322 -11.27 -26.95 -1.09
N LYS A 323 -10.69 -28.07 -0.64
CA LYS A 323 -10.05 -29.04 -1.54
C LYS A 323 -11.12 -29.87 -2.21
N TYR A 324 -11.32 -29.64 -3.52
CA TYR A 324 -12.18 -30.50 -4.33
C TYR A 324 -11.52 -31.86 -4.55
N GLU A 325 -12.19 -32.92 -4.12
CA GLU A 325 -11.86 -34.30 -4.48
C GLU A 325 -12.77 -34.73 -5.63
N ALA A 326 -12.19 -35.13 -6.75
CA ALA A 326 -12.96 -35.61 -7.89
C ALA A 326 -13.70 -36.89 -7.51
N ASP A 327 -15.03 -36.90 -7.68
CA ASP A 327 -15.83 -38.12 -7.55
C ASP A 327 -15.52 -39.02 -8.75
N MET A 328 -14.54 -39.90 -8.54
CA MET A 328 -14.05 -40.85 -9.54
C MET A 328 -15.15 -41.83 -9.97
N ASP A 329 -16.09 -42.14 -9.08
CA ASP A 329 -17.20 -43.07 -9.33
C ASP A 329 -18.30 -42.42 -10.16
N LEU A 330 -18.67 -41.17 -9.87
CA LEU A 330 -19.52 -40.37 -10.75
C LEU A 330 -18.88 -40.20 -12.13
N SER A 331 -17.59 -39.91 -12.17
CA SER A 331 -16.85 -39.74 -13.43
C SER A 331 -16.89 -41.01 -14.29
N ALA A 332 -16.66 -42.17 -13.68
CA ALA A 332 -16.75 -43.46 -14.35
C ALA A 332 -18.16 -43.74 -14.87
N ARG A 333 -19.20 -43.51 -14.05
CA ARG A 333 -20.62 -43.69 -14.43
C ARG A 333 -21.04 -42.81 -15.60
N VAL A 334 -20.65 -41.53 -15.59
CA VAL A 334 -20.95 -40.60 -16.69
C VAL A 334 -20.27 -41.04 -17.98
N LEU A 335 -19.01 -41.47 -17.92
CA LEU A 335 -18.28 -41.93 -19.10
C LEU A 335 -18.83 -43.22 -19.70
N GLU A 336 -19.27 -44.16 -18.87
CA GLU A 336 -19.89 -45.40 -19.35
C GLU A 336 -21.28 -45.14 -19.95
N THR A 337 -22.05 -44.22 -19.36
CA THR A 337 -23.33 -43.76 -19.91
C THR A 337 -23.13 -43.13 -21.30
N LEU A 338 -22.16 -42.23 -21.45
CA LEU A 338 -21.85 -41.59 -22.73
C LEU A 338 -21.34 -42.58 -23.78
N LYS A 339 -20.57 -43.59 -23.34
CA LYS A 339 -20.11 -44.68 -24.22
C LYS A 339 -21.29 -45.53 -24.70
N SER A 340 -22.22 -45.87 -23.81
CA SER A 340 -23.44 -46.61 -24.15
C SER A 340 -24.38 -45.82 -25.06
N ALA A 341 -24.40 -44.50 -24.94
CA ALA A 341 -25.15 -43.59 -25.81
C ALA A 341 -24.48 -43.32 -27.17
N GLY A 342 -23.35 -43.98 -27.49
CA GLY A 342 -22.67 -43.84 -28.78
C GLY A 342 -21.87 -42.55 -28.97
N VAL A 343 -21.63 -41.76 -27.92
CA VAL A 343 -20.83 -40.53 -28.00
C VAL A 343 -19.38 -40.89 -28.33
N ASN A 344 -18.76 -40.24 -29.32
CA ASN A 344 -17.41 -40.60 -29.79
C ASN A 344 -16.32 -40.44 -28.71
N ALA A 345 -15.18 -41.10 -28.91
CA ALA A 345 -14.07 -41.10 -27.94
C ALA A 345 -13.47 -39.71 -27.68
N LYS A 346 -13.46 -38.80 -28.67
CA LYS A 346 -12.92 -37.44 -28.54
C LYS A 346 -13.77 -36.60 -27.59
N ASP A 347 -15.09 -36.66 -27.71
CA ASP A 347 -16.01 -35.93 -26.85
C ASP A 347 -16.11 -36.55 -25.46
N ARG A 348 -16.06 -37.89 -25.35
CA ARG A 348 -15.90 -38.56 -24.04
C ARG A 348 -14.60 -38.15 -23.33
N LYS A 349 -13.49 -37.95 -24.05
CA LYS A 349 -12.23 -37.46 -23.47
C LYS A 349 -12.35 -36.01 -22.97
N LYS A 350 -13.10 -35.15 -23.68
CA LYS A 350 -13.41 -33.79 -23.20
C LYS A 350 -14.26 -33.83 -21.94
N VAL A 351 -15.31 -34.66 -21.91
CA VAL A 351 -16.15 -34.83 -20.72
C VAL A 351 -15.34 -35.41 -19.55
N LYS A 352 -14.51 -36.43 -19.79
CA LYS A 352 -13.57 -36.95 -18.77
C LYS A 352 -12.69 -35.83 -18.24
N SER A 353 -12.09 -35.04 -19.13
CA SER A 353 -11.25 -33.90 -18.73
C SER A 353 -12.03 -32.83 -17.96
N ALA A 354 -13.32 -32.64 -18.24
CA ALA A 354 -14.18 -31.70 -17.53
C ALA A 354 -14.67 -32.23 -16.17
N LEU A 355 -14.71 -33.56 -16.00
CA LEU A 355 -15.04 -34.23 -14.74
C LEU A 355 -13.80 -34.42 -13.84
N SER A 356 -12.62 -34.65 -14.46
CA SER A 356 -11.36 -34.90 -13.76
C SER A 356 -10.58 -33.63 -13.44
N ARG A 357 -10.88 -32.51 -14.13
CA ARG A 357 -10.40 -31.20 -13.72
C ARG A 357 -11.47 -30.62 -12.80
N PRO A 358 -11.10 -30.02 -11.66
CA PRO A 358 -12.07 -29.32 -10.85
C PRO A 358 -12.83 -28.35 -11.75
N LYS A 359 -14.15 -28.22 -11.55
CA LYS A 359 -14.75 -26.92 -11.78
C LYS A 359 -14.07 -26.01 -10.77
N GLU A 360 -12.97 -25.38 -11.18
CA GLU A 360 -12.55 -24.17 -10.49
C GLU A 360 -13.80 -23.30 -10.37
N ILE A 361 -14.12 -22.93 -9.14
CA ILE A 361 -15.28 -22.09 -8.86
C ILE A 361 -15.17 -20.88 -9.80
N SER A 362 -16.22 -20.69 -10.61
CA SER A 362 -16.22 -19.66 -11.64
C SER A 362 -16.12 -18.29 -11.00
N LEU A 363 -15.59 -17.30 -11.73
CA LEU A 363 -15.54 -15.93 -11.22
C LEU A 363 -16.92 -15.43 -10.76
N ALA A 364 -18.00 -15.79 -11.48
CA ALA A 364 -19.37 -15.45 -11.08
C ALA A 364 -19.72 -15.99 -9.69
N GLU A 365 -19.41 -17.26 -9.44
CA GLU A 365 -19.69 -17.90 -8.14
C GLU A 365 -18.83 -17.30 -7.02
N ARG A 366 -17.56 -16.99 -7.29
CA ARG A 366 -16.70 -16.28 -6.33
C ARG A 366 -17.27 -14.93 -5.94
N MET A 367 -17.73 -14.16 -6.93
CA MET A 367 -18.36 -12.85 -6.68
C MET A 367 -19.64 -12.97 -5.87
N ARG A 368 -20.47 -14.01 -6.09
CA ARG A 368 -21.67 -14.28 -5.28
C ARG A 368 -21.31 -14.54 -3.82
N ARG A 369 -20.39 -15.48 -3.56
CA ARG A 369 -19.93 -15.79 -2.20
C ARG A 369 -19.38 -14.56 -1.48
N LEU A 370 -18.59 -13.75 -2.19
CA LEU A 370 -18.08 -12.49 -1.64
C LEU A 370 -19.20 -11.49 -1.34
N SER A 371 -20.23 -11.40 -2.19
CA SER A 371 -21.38 -10.52 -1.93
C SER A 371 -22.28 -11.02 -0.80
N ASP A 372 -22.29 -12.32 -0.51
CA ASP A 372 -23.11 -12.91 0.55
C ASP A 372 -22.64 -12.50 1.97
N TYR A 373 -21.38 -12.06 2.12
CA TYR A 373 -20.91 -11.43 3.37
C TYR A 373 -21.66 -10.13 3.68
N LEU A 374 -22.20 -9.46 2.66
CA LEU A 374 -22.76 -8.11 2.75
C LEU A 374 -24.06 -7.99 1.93
N PRO A 375 -25.14 -8.67 2.35
CA PRO A 375 -26.40 -8.66 1.59
C PRO A 375 -26.92 -7.22 1.37
N GLY A 376 -27.24 -6.89 0.12
CA GLY A 376 -27.83 -5.61 -0.27
C GLY A 376 -26.87 -4.40 -0.31
N VAL A 377 -25.57 -4.60 -0.11
CA VAL A 377 -24.57 -3.54 -0.34
C VAL A 377 -24.35 -3.31 -1.84
N MET A 378 -24.28 -4.39 -2.62
CA MET A 378 -24.08 -4.30 -4.08
C MET A 378 -25.27 -3.67 -4.81
N ASP A 379 -26.49 -3.80 -4.27
CA ASP A 379 -27.73 -3.30 -4.87
C ASP A 379 -27.74 -1.77 -5.06
N ASP A 380 -26.93 -1.04 -4.29
CA ASP A 380 -26.80 0.42 -4.40
C ASP A 380 -26.03 0.86 -5.65
N VAL A 381 -25.21 -0.03 -6.22
CA VAL A 381 -24.38 0.21 -7.40
C VAL A 381 -24.87 -0.59 -8.61
N VAL A 382 -25.38 -1.80 -8.39
CA VAL A 382 -25.85 -2.68 -9.45
C VAL A 382 -27.24 -3.20 -9.10
N SER A 383 -28.27 -2.72 -9.80
CA SER A 383 -29.66 -3.14 -9.61
C SER A 383 -29.97 -4.51 -10.22
N GLU A 384 -29.16 -4.94 -11.19
CA GLU A 384 -29.39 -6.16 -11.97
C GLU A 384 -28.85 -7.41 -11.30
N LYS A 385 -29.73 -8.38 -11.01
CA LYS A 385 -29.38 -9.61 -10.25
C LYS A 385 -28.34 -10.49 -10.93
N GLN A 386 -28.19 -10.39 -12.26
CA GLN A 386 -27.27 -11.22 -13.05
C GLN A 386 -25.89 -10.58 -13.26
N TRP A 387 -25.54 -9.53 -12.52
CA TRP A 387 -24.29 -8.81 -12.69
C TRP A 387 -23.05 -9.70 -12.56
N THR A 388 -23.07 -10.67 -11.65
CA THR A 388 -21.95 -11.60 -11.44
C THR A 388 -21.65 -12.39 -12.71
N ASP A 389 -22.68 -12.88 -13.39
CA ASP A 389 -22.55 -13.63 -14.63
C ASP A 389 -22.10 -12.75 -15.81
N ARG A 390 -22.63 -11.51 -15.92
CA ARG A 390 -22.22 -10.56 -16.98
C ARG A 390 -20.76 -10.15 -16.83
N VAL A 391 -20.30 -9.82 -15.62
CA VAL A 391 -18.89 -9.46 -15.34
C VAL A 391 -17.97 -10.66 -15.57
N ALA A 392 -18.36 -11.86 -15.17
CA ALA A 392 -17.59 -13.07 -15.44
C ALA A 392 -17.49 -13.37 -16.95
N ARG A 393 -18.56 -13.15 -17.71
CA ARG A 393 -18.53 -13.28 -19.18
C ARG A 393 -17.60 -12.24 -19.81
N LEU A 394 -17.62 -10.99 -19.33
CA LEU A 394 -16.65 -9.97 -19.76
C LEU A 394 -15.21 -10.42 -19.52
N ARG A 395 -14.90 -10.96 -18.33
CA ARG A 395 -13.58 -11.53 -18.03
C ARG A 395 -13.21 -12.65 -19.00
N HIS A 396 -14.16 -13.54 -19.33
CA HIS A 396 -13.91 -14.60 -20.29
C HIS A 396 -13.58 -14.06 -21.69
N VAL A 397 -14.32 -13.05 -22.18
CA VAL A 397 -14.06 -12.38 -23.47
C VAL A 397 -12.65 -11.78 -23.49
N VAL A 398 -12.30 -11.02 -22.46
CA VAL A 398 -10.98 -10.36 -22.34
C VAL A 398 -9.83 -11.37 -22.26
N SER A 399 -9.99 -12.45 -21.50
CA SER A 399 -8.91 -13.43 -21.26
C SER A 399 -8.55 -14.25 -22.49
N HIS A 400 -9.54 -14.53 -23.34
CA HIS A 400 -9.39 -15.45 -24.47
C HIS A 400 -9.23 -14.72 -25.81
N GLY A 401 -9.21 -13.38 -25.81
CA GLY A 401 -9.07 -12.59 -27.04
C GLY A 401 -10.12 -12.97 -28.08
N LEU A 402 -11.38 -13.20 -27.66
CA LEU A 402 -12.45 -13.57 -28.59
C LEU A 402 -12.63 -12.46 -29.64
N GLU A 403 -13.23 -12.74 -30.81
CA GLU A 403 -13.45 -11.73 -31.86
C GLU A 403 -14.16 -10.46 -31.33
N SER A 404 -15.02 -10.60 -30.31
CA SER A 404 -15.67 -9.47 -29.63
C SER A 404 -14.72 -8.58 -28.81
N SER A 405 -13.49 -9.01 -28.55
CA SER A 405 -12.47 -8.25 -27.82
C SER A 405 -11.81 -7.16 -28.68
N ASP A 406 -11.84 -7.29 -30.01
CA ASP A 406 -11.40 -6.22 -30.93
C ASP A 406 -12.24 -4.96 -30.76
N GLY A 407 -13.50 -5.12 -30.34
CA GLY A 407 -14.41 -4.02 -30.02
C GLY A 407 -13.95 -3.15 -28.84
N PHE A 408 -13.10 -3.66 -27.94
CA PHE A 408 -12.62 -2.88 -26.79
C PHE A 408 -11.61 -1.79 -27.17
N ALA A 409 -11.00 -1.88 -28.36
CA ALA A 409 -10.20 -0.78 -28.89
C ALA A 409 -11.08 0.42 -29.27
N GLN A 410 -12.35 0.18 -29.60
CA GLN A 410 -13.32 1.20 -30.01
C GLN A 410 -14.19 1.67 -28.84
N ASP A 411 -14.55 0.78 -27.92
CA ASP A 411 -15.37 1.09 -26.74
C ASP A 411 -14.84 0.40 -25.48
N VAL A 412 -14.24 1.20 -24.59
CA VAL A 412 -13.68 0.74 -23.31
C VAL A 412 -14.69 0.74 -22.16
N ARG A 413 -15.91 1.27 -22.38
CA ARG A 413 -16.93 1.44 -21.33
C ARG A 413 -17.33 0.13 -20.63
N PRO A 414 -17.47 -1.03 -21.31
CA PRO A 414 -17.73 -2.29 -20.62
C PRO A 414 -16.64 -2.66 -19.61
N LEU A 415 -15.37 -2.42 -19.95
CA LEU A 415 -14.22 -2.67 -19.08
C LEU A 415 -14.21 -1.74 -17.87
N GLN A 416 -14.58 -0.47 -18.08
CA GLN A 416 -14.71 0.51 -17.00
C GLN A 416 -15.82 0.12 -16.03
N CYS A 417 -17.01 -0.21 -16.56
CA CYS A 417 -18.15 -0.71 -15.77
C CYS A 417 -17.76 -1.96 -14.95
N GLY A 418 -17.20 -2.99 -15.61
CA GLY A 418 -16.76 -4.20 -14.93
C GLY A 418 -15.71 -3.94 -13.85
N THR A 419 -14.77 -3.02 -14.09
CA THR A 419 -13.75 -2.63 -13.09
C THR A 419 -14.38 -1.98 -11.87
N GLU A 420 -15.33 -1.07 -12.08
CA GLU A 420 -16.00 -0.35 -10.99
C GLU A 420 -16.85 -1.28 -10.11
N VAL A 421 -17.57 -2.24 -10.72
CA VAL A 421 -18.33 -3.26 -9.98
C VAL A 421 -17.39 -4.11 -9.11
N LEU A 422 -16.27 -4.58 -9.66
CA LEU A 422 -15.29 -5.38 -8.93
C LEU A 422 -14.61 -4.58 -7.80
N LEU A 423 -14.27 -3.32 -8.04
CA LEU A 423 -13.70 -2.44 -7.01
C LEU A 423 -14.67 -2.18 -5.86
N HIS A 424 -15.96 -2.01 -6.15
CA HIS A 424 -16.97 -1.82 -5.12
C HIS A 424 -17.15 -3.07 -4.25
N LEU A 425 -17.17 -4.26 -4.87
CA LEU A 425 -17.18 -5.53 -4.14
C LEU A 425 -15.95 -5.66 -3.24
N LEU A 426 -14.76 -5.41 -3.80
CA LEU A 426 -13.49 -5.49 -3.09
C LEU A 426 -13.44 -4.54 -1.88
N GLU A 427 -13.81 -3.28 -2.09
CA GLU A 427 -13.89 -2.26 -1.04
C GLU A 427 -14.86 -2.66 0.08
N SER A 428 -16.02 -3.20 -0.29
CA SER A 428 -17.08 -3.57 0.65
C SER A 428 -16.65 -4.74 1.52
N VAL A 429 -16.16 -5.83 0.91
CA VAL A 429 -15.66 -7.00 1.64
C VAL A 429 -14.48 -6.62 2.54
N PHE A 430 -13.58 -5.76 2.06
CA PHE A 430 -12.48 -5.25 2.87
C PHE A 430 -12.97 -4.53 4.13
N LEU A 431 -13.91 -3.59 4.00
CA LEU A 431 -14.47 -2.87 5.15
C LEU A 431 -15.13 -3.83 6.15
N PHE A 432 -15.87 -4.82 5.67
CA PHE A 432 -16.47 -5.84 6.53
C PHE A 432 -15.43 -6.60 7.36
N HIS A 433 -14.36 -7.08 6.72
CA HIS A 433 -13.30 -7.81 7.42
C HIS A 433 -12.45 -6.93 8.35
N VAL A 434 -12.39 -5.62 8.11
CA VAL A 434 -11.80 -4.64 9.06
C VAL A 434 -12.73 -4.39 10.27
N GLY A 435 -13.94 -4.97 10.29
CA GLY A 435 -14.85 -4.94 11.43
C GLY A 435 -16.01 -3.95 11.31
N PHE A 436 -16.22 -3.35 10.13
CA PHE A 436 -17.41 -2.54 9.90
C PHE A 436 -18.65 -3.42 9.69
N THR A 437 -19.79 -3.01 10.26
CA THR A 437 -21.07 -3.69 10.03
C THR A 437 -21.56 -3.47 8.60
N GLY A 438 -22.42 -4.34 8.09
CA GLY A 438 -23.01 -4.18 6.74
C GLY A 438 -23.70 -2.83 6.54
N GLU A 439 -24.36 -2.30 7.58
CA GLU A 439 -24.98 -0.97 7.55
C GLU A 439 -23.94 0.15 7.46
N GLN A 440 -22.84 0.05 8.22
CA GLN A 440 -21.73 1.01 8.16
C GLN A 440 -21.07 0.99 6.78
N VAL A 441 -20.81 -0.20 6.22
CA VAL A 441 -20.27 -0.36 4.87
C VAL A 441 -21.18 0.31 3.85
N LYS A 442 -22.49 0.03 3.90
CA LYS A 442 -23.49 0.65 3.02
C LYS A 442 -23.47 2.18 3.12
N ALA A 443 -23.48 2.72 4.34
CA ALA A 443 -23.45 4.16 4.58
C ALA A 443 -22.15 4.83 4.08
N MET A 444 -21.00 4.16 4.21
CA MET A 444 -19.71 4.66 3.72
C MET A 444 -19.65 4.67 2.20
N GLN A 445 -20.09 3.58 1.55
CA GLN A 445 -20.13 3.48 0.11
C GLN A 445 -21.04 4.57 -0.51
N ALA A 446 -22.21 4.79 0.09
CA ALA A 446 -23.15 5.83 -0.34
C ALA A 446 -22.53 7.25 -0.32
N ARG A 447 -21.62 7.54 0.62
CA ARG A 447 -21.01 8.87 0.79
C ARG A 447 -19.81 9.14 -0.13
N ASN A 448 -19.01 8.12 -0.46
CA ASN A 448 -17.63 8.37 -0.89
C ASN A 448 -17.35 8.33 -2.40
N SER A 449 -18.20 7.64 -3.16
CA SER A 449 -18.00 7.51 -4.61
C SER A 449 -19.18 6.88 -5.34
N ASN A 450 -20.26 6.51 -4.64
CA ASN A 450 -21.39 5.84 -5.26
C ASN A 450 -22.00 6.66 -6.40
N HIS A 451 -22.06 7.99 -6.35
CA HIS A 451 -22.65 8.75 -7.47
C HIS A 451 -21.94 8.50 -8.80
N ARG A 452 -20.61 8.74 -8.85
CA ARG A 452 -19.83 8.53 -10.09
C ARG A 452 -19.76 7.06 -10.48
N ARG A 453 -19.59 6.18 -9.50
CA ARG A 453 -19.53 4.74 -9.76
C ARG A 453 -20.84 4.24 -10.33
N ARG A 454 -21.95 4.64 -9.71
CA ARG A 454 -23.30 4.33 -10.15
C ARG A 454 -23.62 4.96 -11.50
N GLU A 455 -23.21 6.19 -11.77
CA GLU A 455 -23.33 6.80 -13.12
C GLU A 455 -22.65 5.93 -14.17
N ILE A 456 -21.39 5.52 -13.94
CA ILE A 456 -20.66 4.64 -14.87
C ILE A 456 -21.39 3.31 -15.03
N VAL A 457 -21.87 2.72 -13.94
CA VAL A 457 -22.57 1.43 -13.99
C VAL A 457 -23.90 1.59 -14.71
N ASP A 458 -24.77 2.50 -14.30
CA ASP A 458 -26.09 2.75 -14.89
C ASP A 458 -25.98 3.05 -16.40
N GLU A 459 -24.97 3.82 -16.83
CA GLU A 459 -24.76 4.15 -18.25
C GLU A 459 -24.22 2.98 -19.09
N CYS A 460 -23.38 2.13 -18.49
CA CYS A 460 -22.56 1.17 -19.23
C CYS A 460 -22.90 -0.30 -18.96
N PHE A 461 -23.77 -0.60 -18.00
CA PHE A 461 -24.07 -1.98 -17.59
C PHE A 461 -24.67 -2.78 -18.75
N GLU A 462 -25.53 -2.16 -19.55
CA GLU A 462 -26.12 -2.78 -20.73
C GLU A 462 -25.10 -3.14 -21.82
N LEU A 463 -23.91 -2.53 -21.79
CA LEU A 463 -22.82 -2.85 -22.70
C LEU A 463 -22.03 -4.10 -22.25
N LEU A 464 -22.25 -4.61 -21.04
CA LEU A 464 -21.66 -5.87 -20.62
C LEU A 464 -22.23 -7.02 -21.45
N PRO A 465 -21.43 -8.03 -21.83
CA PRO A 465 -21.92 -9.17 -22.61
C PRO A 465 -23.16 -9.79 -21.95
N SER A 466 -24.27 -9.88 -22.69
CA SER A 466 -25.50 -10.53 -22.22
C SER A 466 -25.22 -11.99 -21.87
N ILE A 467 -26.08 -12.66 -21.10
CA ILE A 467 -25.90 -14.09 -20.78
C ILE A 467 -26.58 -14.99 -21.83
N GLU A 468 -27.37 -14.40 -22.74
CA GLU A 468 -28.07 -15.17 -23.76
C GLU A 468 -27.09 -16.02 -24.56
N ALA A 469 -27.40 -17.32 -24.54
CA ALA A 469 -26.62 -18.37 -25.15
C ALA A 469 -26.45 -18.08 -26.64
N ASN A 470 -25.34 -18.52 -27.21
CA ASN A 470 -25.16 -18.78 -28.63
C ASN A 470 -26.30 -19.68 -29.16
N LYS A 471 -27.47 -19.09 -29.40
CA LYS A 471 -28.68 -19.72 -29.92
C LYS A 471 -29.02 -19.13 -31.30
N ALA A 472 -28.04 -18.69 -32.08
CA ALA A 472 -28.22 -18.38 -33.49
C ALA A 472 -26.87 -18.18 -34.17
N GLN A 473 -26.12 -19.26 -34.42
CA GLN A 473 -25.11 -19.36 -35.48
C GLN A 473 -24.48 -20.76 -35.45
N LYS A 474 -25.29 -21.74 -35.86
CA LYS A 474 -24.81 -22.97 -36.51
C LYS A 474 -25.85 -23.41 -37.52
#